data_AF-A0A1S2M004-F1
#
_entry.id   AF-A0A1S2M004-F1
#
_cell.length_a   1.000
_cell.length_b   1.000
_cell.length_c   1.000
_cell.angle_alpha   90.00
_cell.angle_beta   90.00
_cell.angle_gamma   90.00
#
_symmetry.space_group_name_H-M   'P 1'
#
loop_
_entity.id
_entity.type
_entity.pdbx_description
1 polymer ?
#
loop_
_entity_poly.entity_id
_entity_poly.type
_entity_poly.pdbx_seq_one_letter_code
_entity_poly.pdbx_strand_id
1 'polypeptide(L)'
;MENLGFLLYGNMVVIVLLYVYLYKIRKLIGFQLGMNISMLIGGFGAIVTGVILIYQFPLKFVTITVITTLVGMVIGALFGGLFDYQTLLTGYINGLLMGIMAPMIGATARNSLLFLTFLESVFVMSLILVVLSAKHT
;
A
#
# COMPACT_ATOMS: atom_id res chain seq x y z
N MET A 1 -6.08 7.30 -21.05
CA MET A 1 -5.00 6.55 -20.37
C MET A 1 -3.95 7.46 -19.73
N GLU A 2 -4.04 8.79 -19.84
CA GLU A 2 -3.05 9.74 -19.29
C GLU A 2 -3.17 10.00 -17.77
N ASN A 3 -4.33 9.71 -17.16
CA ASN A 3 -4.56 10.03 -15.73
C ASN A 3 -3.99 9.01 -14.73
N LEU A 4 -3.56 7.83 -15.19
CA LEU A 4 -3.10 6.76 -14.29
C LEU A 4 -1.77 7.13 -13.59
N GLY A 5 -0.90 7.88 -14.27
CA GLY A 5 0.36 8.36 -13.69
C GLY A 5 0.15 9.37 -12.56
N PHE A 6 -0.80 10.30 -12.75
CA PHE A 6 -1.20 11.25 -11.72
C PHE A 6 -1.81 10.55 -10.50
N LEU A 7 -2.57 9.47 -10.73
CA LEU A 7 -3.19 8.68 -9.68
C LEU A 7 -2.14 7.94 -8.84
N LEU A 8 -1.13 7.36 -9.48
CA LEU A 8 0.00 6.73 -8.79
C LEU A 8 0.80 7.76 -7.97
N TYR A 9 1.05 8.94 -8.54
CA TYR A 9 1.71 10.04 -7.82
C TYR A 9 0.89 10.49 -6.61
N GLY A 10 -0.43 10.65 -6.76
CA GLY A 10 -1.36 10.98 -5.67
C GLY A 10 -1.27 9.97 -4.53
N ASN A 11 -1.31 8.68 -4.83
CA ASN A 11 -1.17 7.62 -3.83
C ASN A 11 0.18 7.67 -3.10
N MET A 12 1.28 7.90 -3.82
CA MET A 12 2.61 8.06 -3.21
C MET A 12 2.65 9.25 -2.25
N VAL A 13 2.09 10.39 -2.64
CA VAL A 13 2.01 11.59 -1.77
C VAL A 13 1.19 11.31 -0.52
N VAL A 14 0.03 10.66 -0.67
CA VAL A 14 -0.84 10.31 0.47
C VAL A 14 -0.14 9.36 1.44
N ILE A 15 0.57 8.35 0.92
CA ILE A 15 1.38 7.43 1.73
C ILE A 15 2.46 8.20 2.50
N VAL A 16 3.18 9.11 1.84
CA VAL A 16 4.22 9.94 2.51
C VAL A 16 3.62 10.83 3.60
N LEU A 17 2.47 11.47 3.35
CA LEU A 17 1.79 12.29 4.35
C LEU A 17 1.37 11.46 5.57
N LEU A 18 0.85 10.25 5.35
CA LEU A 18 0.51 9.32 6.42
C LEU A 18 1.72 8.86 7.21
N TYR A 19 2.85 8.62 6.54
CA TYR A 19 4.10 8.29 7.19
C TYR A 19 4.53 9.39 8.16
N VAL A 20 4.51 10.65 7.71
CA VAL A 20 4.88 11.81 8.54
C VAL A 20 3.90 11.99 9.71
N TYR A 21 2.60 11.78 9.49
CA TYR A 21 1.59 11.83 10.55
C TYR A 21 1.85 10.76 11.62
N LEU A 22 2.00 9.50 11.21
CA LEU A 22 2.25 8.38 12.11
C LEU A 22 3.58 8.50 12.84
N TYR A 23 4.62 9.04 12.20
CA TYR A 23 5.92 9.29 12.85
C TYR A 23 5.79 10.18 14.09
N LYS A 24 4.88 11.15 14.08
CA LYS A 24 4.65 12.06 15.23
C LYS A 24 3.94 11.35 16.40
N ILE A 25 2.98 10.49 16.09
CA ILE A 25 2.13 9.81 17.11
C ILE A 25 2.60 8.39 17.44
N ARG A 26 3.73 7.92 16.88
CA ARG A 26 4.24 6.55 17.02
C ARG A 26 4.35 6.04 18.47
N LYS A 27 4.60 6.92 19.43
CA LYS A 27 4.78 6.56 20.85
C LYS A 27 3.46 6.24 21.57
N LEU A 28 2.32 6.64 21.01
CA LEU A 28 0.98 6.43 21.59
C LEU A 28 0.32 5.15 21.06
N ILE A 29 0.85 4.58 19.97
CA ILE A 29 0.22 3.47 19.26
C ILE A 29 0.65 2.15 19.89
N GLY A 30 -0.34 1.37 20.33
CA GLY A 30 -0.11 0.02 20.84
C GLY A 30 0.40 -0.95 19.78
N PHE A 31 1.09 -2.01 20.22
CA PHE A 31 1.76 -2.99 19.36
C PHE A 31 0.88 -3.62 18.28
N GLN A 32 -0.33 -4.07 18.65
CA GLN A 32 -1.27 -4.70 17.72
C GLN A 32 -1.81 -3.71 16.68
N LEU A 33 -2.06 -2.46 17.08
CA LEU A 33 -2.50 -1.40 16.17
C LEU A 33 -1.38 -1.06 15.17
N GLY A 34 -0.14 -0.92 15.65
CA GLY A 34 1.03 -0.70 14.78
C GLY A 34 1.22 -1.83 13.75
N MET A 35 1.03 -3.08 14.17
CA MET A 35 1.06 -4.25 13.28
C MET A 35 0.00 -4.16 12.18
N ASN A 36 -1.25 -3.86 12.55
CA ASN A 36 -2.36 -3.75 11.59
C ASN A 36 -2.16 -2.58 10.61
N ILE A 37 -1.69 -1.43 11.10
CA ILE A 37 -1.39 -0.25 10.27
C ILE A 37 -0.30 -0.58 9.24
N SER A 38 0.78 -1.23 9.68
CA SER A 38 1.88 -1.66 8.82
C SER A 38 1.41 -2.62 7.71
N MET A 39 0.62 -3.64 8.08
CA MET A 39 0.05 -4.59 7.12
C MET A 39 -0.87 -3.90 6.13
N LEU A 40 -1.77 -3.04 6.60
CA LEU A 40 -2.75 -2.36 5.77
C LEU A 40 -2.09 -1.42 4.77
N ILE A 41 -1.19 -0.54 5.22
CA ILE A 41 -0.53 0.43 4.32
C ILE A 41 0.46 -0.27 3.38
N GLY A 42 1.26 -1.20 3.87
CA GLY A 42 2.19 -1.97 3.04
C GLY A 42 1.47 -2.83 2.01
N GLY A 43 0.39 -3.49 2.41
CA GLY A 43 -0.40 -4.37 1.56
C GLY A 43 -1.16 -3.61 0.49
N PHE A 44 -2.01 -2.65 0.88
CA PHE A 44 -2.78 -1.88 -0.08
C PHE A 44 -1.90 -0.97 -0.95
N GLY A 45 -0.83 -0.40 -0.41
CA GLY A 45 0.14 0.36 -1.20
C GLY A 45 0.77 -0.49 -2.32
N ALA A 46 1.13 -1.74 -2.03
CA ALA A 46 1.64 -2.67 -3.04
C ALA A 46 0.58 -3.06 -4.09
N ILE A 47 -0.67 -3.30 -3.66
CA ILE A 47 -1.77 -3.65 -4.59
C ILE A 47 -2.06 -2.49 -5.53
N VAL A 48 -2.30 -1.30 -4.99
CA VAL A 48 -2.68 -0.11 -5.77
C VAL A 48 -1.60 0.19 -6.80
N THR A 49 -0.35 0.25 -6.37
CA THR A 49 0.79 0.52 -7.27
C THR A 49 0.92 -0.55 -8.36
N GLY A 50 0.75 -1.83 -8.02
CA GLY A 50 0.88 -2.91 -8.99
C GLY A 50 -0.28 -3.05 -9.97
N VAL A 51 -1.50 -2.78 -9.54
CA VAL A 51 -2.67 -2.75 -10.44
C VAL A 51 -2.55 -1.59 -11.42
N ILE A 52 -2.10 -0.41 -10.98
CA ILE A 52 -1.89 0.74 -11.88
C ILE A 52 -0.76 0.44 -12.89
N LEU A 53 0.35 -0.15 -12.45
CA LEU A 53 1.48 -0.48 -13.31
C LEU A 53 1.12 -1.52 -14.38
N ILE A 54 0.37 -2.58 -14.02
CA ILE A 54 -0.03 -3.61 -14.99
C ILE A 54 -1.08 -3.09 -15.97
N TYR A 55 -1.90 -2.10 -15.59
CA TYR A 55 -2.83 -1.42 -16.50
C TYR A 55 -2.09 -0.60 -17.55
N GLN A 56 -0.93 -0.02 -17.20
CA GLN A 56 -0.07 0.73 -18.12
C GLN A 56 0.78 -0.18 -19.02
N PHE A 57 1.30 -1.29 -18.48
CA PHE A 57 2.23 -2.18 -19.18
C PHE A 57 1.78 -3.65 -19.13
N PRO A 58 0.66 -4.01 -19.78
CA PRO A 58 0.05 -5.35 -19.64
C PRO A 58 0.96 -6.50 -20.13
N LEU A 59 1.92 -6.21 -21.02
CA LEU A 59 2.85 -7.22 -21.58
C LEU A 59 4.08 -7.48 -20.70
N LYS A 60 4.33 -6.67 -19.66
CA LYS A 60 5.55 -6.76 -18.82
C LYS A 60 5.26 -7.33 -17.42
N PHE A 61 4.53 -8.43 -17.36
CA PHE A 61 4.05 -9.02 -16.11
C PHE A 61 5.18 -9.26 -15.08
N VAL A 62 6.24 -9.98 -15.48
CA VAL A 62 7.36 -10.34 -14.59
C VAL A 62 8.07 -9.10 -14.03
N THR A 63 8.39 -8.12 -14.90
CA THR A 63 9.08 -6.89 -14.47
C THR A 63 8.24 -6.11 -13.49
N ILE A 64 6.93 -6.03 -13.71
CA ILE A 64 6.01 -5.30 -12.83
C ILE A 64 5.92 -6.00 -11.49
N THR A 65 5.79 -7.33 -11.45
CA THR A 65 5.80 -8.09 -10.20
C THR A 65 7.07 -7.82 -9.39
N VAL A 66 8.24 -7.83 -10.00
CA VAL A 66 9.50 -7.54 -9.27
C VAL A 66 9.47 -6.12 -8.68
N ILE A 67 9.04 -5.14 -9.46
CA ILE A 67 8.95 -3.75 -9.00
C ILE A 67 7.93 -3.60 -7.86
N THR A 68 6.75 -4.18 -8.00
CA THR A 68 5.66 -4.05 -7.03
C THR A 68 5.96 -4.79 -5.74
N THR A 69 6.65 -5.92 -5.82
CA THR A 69 7.18 -6.63 -4.66
C THR A 69 8.19 -5.78 -3.91
N LEU A 70 9.19 -5.19 -4.60
CA LEU A 70 10.17 -4.32 -3.95
C LEU A 70 9.52 -3.07 -3.32
N VAL A 71 8.60 -2.42 -4.04
CA VAL A 71 7.86 -1.26 -3.52
C VAL A 71 7.03 -1.65 -2.30
N GLY A 72 6.30 -2.77 -2.36
CA GLY A 72 5.51 -3.27 -1.24
C GLY A 72 6.36 -3.60 -0.01
N MET A 73 7.49 -4.27 -0.21
CA MET A 73 8.43 -4.60 0.87
C MET A 73 8.99 -3.34 1.53
N VAL A 74 9.41 -2.34 0.74
CA VAL A 74 9.97 -1.09 1.25
C VAL A 74 8.90 -0.30 2.01
N ILE A 75 7.71 -0.14 1.45
CA ILE A 75 6.60 0.57 2.12
C ILE A 75 6.23 -0.17 3.41
N GLY A 76 5.98 -1.47 3.35
CA GLY A 76 5.62 -2.27 4.52
C GLY A 76 6.69 -2.23 5.62
N ALA A 77 7.96 -2.35 5.25
CA ALA A 77 9.07 -2.27 6.22
C ALA A 77 9.22 -0.87 6.82
N LEU A 78 9.07 0.19 6.03
CA LEU A 78 9.15 1.57 6.52
C LEU A 78 8.05 1.87 7.54
N PHE A 79 6.80 1.52 7.24
CA PHE A 79 5.69 1.70 8.18
C PHE A 79 5.79 0.78 9.39
N GLY A 80 6.22 -0.46 9.20
CA GLY A 80 6.42 -1.41 10.30
C GLY A 80 7.55 -1.01 11.24
N GLY A 81 8.63 -0.44 10.71
CA GLY A 81 9.78 0.03 11.49
C GLY A 81 9.51 1.29 12.33
N LEU A 82 8.35 1.92 12.18
CA LEU A 82 7.95 3.04 13.04
C LEU A 82 7.63 2.60 14.48
N PHE A 83 7.25 1.34 14.67
CA PHE A 83 6.76 0.81 15.94
C PHE A 83 7.81 -0.11 16.56
N ASP A 84 8.00 -1.32 16.01
CA ASP A 84 8.88 -2.36 16.55
C ASP A 84 9.49 -3.26 15.46
N TYR A 85 10.46 -4.09 15.84
CA TYR A 85 11.10 -5.05 14.93
C TYR A 85 10.14 -6.12 14.40
N GLN A 86 9.20 -6.57 15.23
CA GLN A 86 8.19 -7.54 14.81
C GLN A 86 7.24 -6.92 13.78
N THR A 87 6.76 -5.69 14.00
CA THR A 87 5.87 -5.00 13.07
C THR A 87 6.56 -4.66 11.75
N LEU A 88 7.89 -4.43 11.77
CA LEU A 88 8.73 -4.31 10.58
C LEU A 88 8.70 -5.61 9.77
N LEU A 89 8.97 -6.75 10.40
CA LEU A 89 8.96 -8.05 9.73
C LEU A 89 7.57 -8.38 9.18
N THR A 90 6.51 -8.14 9.95
CA THR A 90 5.14 -8.36 9.51
C THR A 90 4.79 -7.48 8.30
N GLY A 91 5.16 -6.20 8.33
CA GLY A 91 4.97 -5.28 7.21
C GLY A 91 5.74 -5.70 5.96
N TYR A 92 6.99 -6.12 6.12
CA TYR A 92 7.83 -6.63 5.05
C TYR A 92 7.23 -7.88 4.39
N ILE A 93 6.83 -8.87 5.19
CA ILE A 93 6.23 -10.12 4.69
C ILE A 93 4.92 -9.81 3.97
N ASN A 94 4.06 -8.99 4.56
CA ASN A 94 2.78 -8.65 3.95
C ASN A 94 2.97 -7.85 2.65
N GLY A 95 3.87 -6.87 2.66
CA GLY A 95 4.21 -6.09 1.46
C GLY A 95 4.77 -6.96 0.33
N LEU A 96 5.60 -7.96 0.66
CA LEU A 96 6.08 -8.96 -0.29
C LEU A 96 4.92 -9.74 -0.90
N LEU A 97 4.07 -10.35 -0.07
CA LEU A 97 2.95 -11.19 -0.51
C LEU A 97 2.00 -10.40 -1.41
N MET A 98 1.59 -9.21 -0.95
CA MET A 98 0.66 -8.37 -1.70
C MET A 98 1.30 -7.80 -2.97
N GLY A 99 2.60 -7.49 -2.95
CA GLY A 99 3.32 -7.04 -4.14
C GLY A 99 3.44 -8.11 -5.23
N ILE A 100 3.54 -9.39 -4.86
CA ILE A 100 3.49 -10.50 -5.82
C ILE A 100 2.07 -10.66 -6.39
N MET A 101 1.05 -10.51 -5.55
CA MET A 101 -0.35 -10.69 -5.95
C MET A 101 -0.91 -9.51 -6.75
N ALA A 102 -0.37 -8.31 -6.57
CA ALA A 102 -0.90 -7.08 -7.17
C ALA A 102 -1.07 -7.14 -8.70
N PRO A 103 -0.07 -7.59 -9.49
CA PRO A 103 -0.20 -7.64 -10.94
C PRO A 103 -1.16 -8.73 -11.41
N MET A 104 -1.29 -9.85 -10.67
CA MET A 104 -2.27 -10.90 -10.97
C MET A 104 -3.70 -10.39 -10.85
N ILE A 105 -3.98 -9.64 -9.78
CA ILE A 105 -5.29 -9.03 -9.53
C ILE A 105 -5.59 -8.02 -10.65
N GLY A 106 -4.63 -7.18 -11.00
CA GLY A 106 -4.81 -6.20 -12.09
C GLY A 106 -5.01 -6.85 -13.46
N ALA A 107 -4.20 -7.84 -13.83
CA ALA A 107 -4.36 -8.54 -15.11
C ALA A 107 -5.75 -9.22 -15.24
N THR A 108 -6.26 -9.79 -14.15
CA THR A 108 -7.58 -10.44 -14.11
C THR A 108 -8.72 -9.44 -14.32
N ALA A 109 -8.56 -8.21 -13.82
CA ALA A 109 -9.57 -7.16 -13.94
C ALA A 109 -9.68 -6.53 -15.35
N ARG A 110 -8.88 -7.01 -16.34
CA ARG A 110 -8.96 -6.63 -17.77
C ARG A 110 -9.09 -5.13 -18.04
N ASN A 111 -8.32 -4.30 -17.32
CA ASN A 111 -8.34 -2.84 -17.48
C ASN A 111 -9.70 -2.17 -17.16
N SER A 112 -10.53 -2.81 -16.33
CA SER A 112 -11.80 -2.26 -15.88
C SER A 112 -11.59 -1.03 -15.00
N LEU A 113 -12.01 0.14 -15.49
CA LEU A 113 -12.00 1.38 -14.70
C LEU A 113 -12.83 1.26 -13.42
N LEU A 114 -13.92 0.49 -13.44
CA LEU A 114 -14.79 0.27 -12.28
C LEU A 114 -14.02 -0.42 -11.14
N PHE A 115 -13.21 -1.44 -11.48
CA PHE A 115 -12.38 -2.14 -10.51
C PHE A 115 -11.31 -1.22 -9.92
N LEU A 116 -10.66 -0.42 -10.76
CA LEU A 116 -9.64 0.54 -10.31
C LEU A 116 -10.23 1.58 -9.34
N THR A 117 -11.38 2.18 -9.69
CA THR A 117 -12.05 3.16 -8.80
C THR A 117 -12.51 2.53 -7.50
N PHE A 118 -12.99 1.29 -7.53
CA PHE A 118 -13.36 0.56 -6.32
C PHE A 118 -12.15 0.34 -5.42
N LEU A 119 -11.04 -0.13 -5.97
CA LEU A 119 -9.80 -0.40 -5.23
C LEU A 119 -9.23 0.87 -4.59
N GLU A 120 -9.20 1.97 -5.34
CA GLU A 120 -8.83 3.29 -4.83
C GLU A 120 -9.74 3.77 -3.70
N SER A 121 -11.06 3.62 -3.85
CA SER A 121 -12.01 4.02 -2.81
C SER A 121 -11.81 3.23 -1.52
N VAL A 122 -11.56 1.92 -1.61
CA VAL A 122 -11.26 1.07 -0.45
C VAL A 122 -9.94 1.48 0.19
N PHE A 123 -8.92 1.79 -0.62
CA PHE A 123 -7.64 2.27 -0.10
C PHE A 123 -7.81 3.58 0.68
N VAL A 124 -8.47 4.59 0.11
CA VAL A 124 -8.70 5.86 0.80
C VAL A 124 -9.52 5.68 2.09
N MET A 125 -10.57 4.86 2.05
CA MET A 125 -11.34 4.52 3.25
C MET A 125 -10.49 3.85 4.33
N SER A 126 -9.60 2.93 3.93
CA SER A 126 -8.69 2.25 4.84
C SER A 126 -7.71 3.22 5.51
N LEU A 127 -7.24 4.23 4.79
CA LEU A 127 -6.37 5.28 5.31
C LEU A 127 -7.10 6.20 6.30
N ILE A 128 -8.35 6.56 6.02
CA ILE A 128 -9.18 7.33 6.95
C ILE A 128 -9.39 6.56 8.26
N LEU A 129 -9.65 5.25 8.18
CA LEU A 129 -9.77 4.39 9.35
C LEU A 129 -8.47 4.39 10.18
N VAL A 130 -7.31 4.27 9.53
CA VAL A 130 -6.01 4.34 10.23
C VAL A 130 -5.86 5.67 10.98
N VAL A 131 -6.19 6.80 10.35
CA VAL A 131 -6.08 8.13 10.98
C VAL A 131 -7.04 8.25 12.18
N LEU A 132 -8.28 7.76 12.05
CA LEU A 132 -9.27 7.78 13.13
C LEU A 132 -8.85 6.88 14.30
N SER A 133 -8.40 5.66 14.02
CA SER A 133 -7.92 4.74 15.05
C SER A 133 -6.70 5.29 15.79
N ALA A 134 -5.77 5.92 15.06
CA ALA A 134 -4.58 6.50 15.67
C ALA A 134 -4.84 7.78 16.48
N LYS A 135 -5.99 8.45 16.26
CA LYS A 135 -6.42 9.63 17.04
C LYS A 135 -7.12 9.26 18.36
N HIS A 136 -7.72 8.06 18.43
CA HIS A 136 -8.47 7.57 19.60
C HIS A 136 -7.62 6.74 20.58
N THR A 137 -6.31 6.66 20.37
CA THR A 137 -5.34 5.98 21.27
C THR A 137 -4.49 7.04 21.97
#